data_AF-A0A6T2I9R8-F1
#
_entry.id   AF-A0A6T2I9R8-F1
#
_cell.length_a   1.000
_cell.length_b   1.000
_cell.length_c   1.000
_cell.angle_alpha   90.00
_cell.angle_beta   90.00
_cell.angle_gamma   90.00
#
_symmetry.space_group_name_H-M   'P 1'
#
loop_
_entity.id
_entity.type
_entity.pdbx_description
1 polymer ?
#
loop_
_entity_poly.entity_id
_entity_poly.type
_entity_poly.pdbx_seq_one_letter_code
_entity_poly.pdbx_strand_id
1 'polypeptide(L)'
;MQVPRPLHLLTSIVEALQAAVARRRERLALQQQQFGMVRAEVEALNRWQEEVECLDVGGQRFHARSAVLSGHADHYLSALVSGNFAAAREADDSLFIDRDPQHFALILQHLREGTTSVPHGAAARGQLRREAQYYGLSESMGLSGTRTCLFVEGP
;
A
#
# COMPACT_ATOMS: atom_id res chain seq x y z
N MET A 1 -39.49 28.22 -50.97
CA MET A 1 -39.45 27.06 -51.89
C MET A 1 -39.59 25.81 -51.06
N GLN A 2 -40.62 24.99 -51.34
CA GLN A 2 -40.98 23.82 -50.52
C GLN A 2 -40.24 22.59 -51.07
N VAL A 3 -39.38 21.98 -50.26
CA VAL A 3 -38.61 20.80 -50.65
C VAL A 3 -39.59 19.61 -50.86
N PRO A 4 -39.41 18.76 -51.89
CA PRO A 4 -40.31 17.64 -52.15
C PRO A 4 -40.45 16.71 -50.92
N ARG A 5 -41.68 16.31 -50.59
CA ARG A 5 -42.00 15.42 -49.43
C ARG A 5 -41.06 14.22 -49.23
N PRO A 6 -40.58 13.48 -50.25
CA PRO A 6 -39.67 12.35 -50.03
C PRO A 6 -38.26 12.75 -49.59
N LEU A 7 -37.76 13.92 -50.01
CA LEU A 7 -36.43 14.42 -49.61
C LEU A 7 -36.42 14.88 -48.15
N HIS A 8 -37.51 15.52 -47.70
CA HIS A 8 -37.67 15.95 -46.31
C HIS A 8 -37.65 14.76 -45.32
N LEU A 9 -38.09 13.58 -45.75
CA LEU A 9 -38.17 12.38 -44.92
C LEU A 9 -36.80 11.71 -44.75
N LEU A 10 -35.94 11.77 -45.77
CA LEU A 10 -34.56 11.30 -45.67
C LEU A 10 -33.70 12.23 -44.81
N THR A 11 -33.88 13.55 -44.95
CA THR A 11 -33.17 14.54 -44.13
C THR A 11 -33.48 14.37 -42.65
N SER A 12 -34.75 14.19 -42.27
CA SER A 12 -35.13 13.99 -40.87
C SER A 12 -34.58 12.69 -40.28
N ILE A 13 -34.48 11.61 -41.07
CA ILE A 13 -33.88 10.35 -40.65
C ILE A 13 -32.38 10.51 -40.39
N VAL A 14 -31.66 11.19 -41.29
CA VAL A 14 -30.21 11.43 -41.14
C VAL A 14 -29.93 12.31 -39.92
N GLU A 15 -30.70 13.39 -39.72
CA GLU A 15 -30.58 14.26 -38.55
C GLU A 15 -30.87 13.50 -37.25
N ALA A 16 -31.92 12.64 -37.24
CA ALA A 16 -32.24 11.82 -36.08
C ALA A 16 -31.13 10.81 -35.75
N LEU A 17 -30.52 10.19 -36.77
CA LEU A 17 -29.38 9.28 -36.60
C LEU A 17 -28.12 10.01 -36.12
N GLN A 18 -27.81 11.18 -36.69
CA GLN A 18 -26.69 12.02 -36.25
C GLN A 18 -26.87 12.45 -34.80
N ALA A 19 -28.07 12.88 -34.41
CA ALA A 19 -28.40 13.21 -33.03
C ALA A 19 -28.29 11.99 -32.10
N ALA A 20 -28.69 10.79 -32.55
CA ALA A 20 -28.55 9.57 -31.77
C ALA A 20 -27.08 9.18 -31.55
N VAL A 21 -26.24 9.31 -32.59
CA VAL A 21 -24.79 9.08 -32.51
C VAL A 21 -24.12 10.12 -31.61
N ALA A 22 -24.49 11.39 -31.71
CA ALA A 22 -23.98 12.46 -30.85
C ALA A 22 -24.31 12.20 -29.37
N ARG A 23 -25.58 11.87 -29.06
CA ARG A 23 -26.00 11.49 -27.70
C ARG A 23 -25.24 10.27 -27.16
N ARG A 24 -24.95 9.27 -28.02
CA ARG A 24 -24.15 8.10 -27.62
C ARG A 24 -22.70 8.47 -27.33
N ARG A 25 -22.09 9.35 -28.13
CA ARG A 25 -20.72 9.85 -27.93
C ARG A 25 -20.59 10.65 -26.64
N GLU A 26 -21.53 11.55 -26.35
CA GLU A 26 -21.56 12.32 -25.10
C GLU A 26 -21.65 11.41 -23.87
N ARG A 27 -22.54 10.41 -23.92
CA ARG A 27 -22.66 9.40 -22.85
C ARG A 27 -21.37 8.61 -22.65
N LEU A 28 -20.73 8.20 -23.74
CA LEU A 28 -19.46 7.48 -23.69
C LEU A 28 -18.33 8.38 -23.16
N ALA A 29 -18.30 9.66 -23.49
CA ALA A 29 -17.31 10.62 -23.00
C ALA A 29 -17.44 10.83 -21.48
N LEU A 30 -18.68 11.01 -20.99
CA LEU A 30 -18.96 11.09 -19.55
C LEU A 30 -18.53 9.81 -18.82
N GLN A 31 -18.86 8.65 -19.39
CA GLN A 31 -18.46 7.37 -18.84
C GLN A 31 -16.93 7.22 -18.82
N GLN A 32 -16.24 7.57 -19.91
CA GLN A 32 -14.77 7.53 -19.98
C GLN A 32 -14.13 8.46 -18.95
N GLN A 33 -14.69 9.64 -18.71
CA GLN A 33 -14.20 10.55 -17.67
C GLN A 33 -14.32 9.92 -16.28
N GLN A 34 -15.47 9.32 -15.97
CA GLN A 34 -15.68 8.63 -14.68
C GLN A 34 -14.71 7.46 -14.50
N PHE A 35 -14.57 6.60 -15.52
CA PHE A 35 -13.62 5.49 -15.49
C PHE A 35 -12.16 5.98 -15.41
N GLY A 36 -11.84 7.08 -16.08
CA GLY A 36 -10.51 7.70 -16.04
C GLY A 36 -10.13 8.15 -14.63
N MET A 37 -11.06 8.75 -13.88
CA MET A 37 -10.82 9.15 -12.49
C MET A 37 -10.59 7.95 -11.57
N VAL A 38 -11.47 6.94 -11.62
CA VAL A 38 -11.32 5.73 -10.81
C VAL A 38 -10.01 5.03 -11.12
N ARG A 39 -9.63 4.95 -12.41
CA ARG A 39 -8.35 4.39 -12.83
C ARG A 39 -7.17 5.18 -12.28
N ALA A 40 -7.20 6.50 -12.36
CA ALA A 40 -6.14 7.36 -11.84
C ALA A 40 -5.97 7.20 -10.31
N GLU A 41 -7.08 7.04 -9.58
CA GLU A 41 -7.09 6.77 -8.14
C GLU A 41 -6.44 5.42 -7.81
N VAL A 42 -6.86 4.36 -8.49
CA VAL A 42 -6.26 3.02 -8.32
C VAL A 42 -4.77 3.04 -8.66
N GLU A 43 -4.38 3.74 -9.72
CA GLU A 43 -2.97 3.92 -10.08
C GLU A 43 -2.20 4.69 -9.01
N ALA A 44 -2.79 5.68 -8.34
CA ALA A 44 -2.17 6.39 -7.23
C ALA A 44 -1.93 5.50 -6.01
N LEU A 45 -2.93 4.70 -5.63
CA LEU A 45 -2.81 3.72 -4.55
C LEU A 45 -1.72 2.68 -4.84
N ASN A 46 -1.68 2.16 -6.08
CA ASN A 46 -0.64 1.21 -6.49
C ASN A 46 0.76 1.86 -6.43
N ARG A 47 0.91 3.10 -6.89
CA ARG A 47 2.20 3.81 -6.79
C ARG A 47 2.67 3.95 -5.36
N TRP A 48 1.78 4.32 -4.44
CA TRP A 48 2.12 4.42 -3.02
C TRP A 48 2.55 3.06 -2.45
N GLN A 49 1.89 1.96 -2.84
CA GLN A 49 2.31 0.61 -2.42
C GLN A 49 3.69 0.20 -2.94
N GLU A 50 4.09 0.69 -4.13
CA GLU A 50 5.38 0.40 -4.76
C GLU A 50 6.51 1.33 -4.31
N GLU A 51 6.18 2.47 -3.68
CA GLU A 51 7.13 3.45 -3.17
C GLU A 51 8.08 2.82 -2.14
N VAL A 52 9.35 3.21 -2.20
CA VAL A 52 10.40 2.69 -1.31
C VAL A 52 10.73 3.76 -0.28
N GLU A 53 10.45 3.43 0.97
CA GLU A 53 10.76 4.27 2.12
C GLU A 53 12.18 3.94 2.62
N CYS A 54 12.93 4.97 2.99
CA CYS A 54 14.22 4.84 3.67
C CYS A 54 14.00 5.00 5.18
N LEU A 55 14.47 4.05 5.97
CA LEU A 55 14.42 4.11 7.43
C LEU A 55 15.84 4.13 7.99
N ASP A 56 16.16 5.11 8.82
CA ASP A 56 17.40 5.15 9.60
C ASP A 56 17.11 4.65 11.02
N VAL A 57 17.64 3.49 11.38
CA VAL A 57 17.45 2.87 12.68
C VAL A 57 18.77 2.94 13.45
N GLY A 58 18.88 3.87 14.40
CA GLY A 58 20.06 4.04 15.23
C GLY A 58 21.37 4.28 14.45
N GLY A 59 21.28 4.86 13.25
CA GLY A 59 22.43 5.11 12.35
C GLY A 59 22.61 4.07 11.24
N GLN A 60 21.76 3.05 11.16
CA GLN A 60 21.77 2.07 10.07
C GLN A 60 20.56 2.25 9.15
N ARG A 61 20.82 2.41 7.85
CA ARG A 61 19.78 2.59 6.83
C ARG A 61 19.21 1.28 6.33
N PHE A 62 17.88 1.24 6.24
CA PHE A 62 17.10 0.16 5.68
C PHE A 62 16.17 0.71 4.60
N HIS A 63 15.86 -0.12 3.61
CA HIS A 63 14.90 0.20 2.56
C HIS A 63 13.80 -0.85 2.54
N ALA A 64 12.56 -0.38 2.52
CA ALA A 64 11.38 -1.23 2.44
C ALA A 64 10.29 -0.53 1.62
N ARG A 65 9.43 -1.33 0.98
CA ARG A 65 8.27 -0.77 0.29
C ARG A 65 7.23 -0.32 1.31
N SER A 66 6.48 0.74 0.99
CA SER A 66 5.37 1.19 1.82
C SER A 66 4.37 0.06 2.08
N ALA A 67 4.12 -0.82 1.10
CA ALA A 67 3.27 -2.01 1.27
C ALA A 67 3.75 -2.99 2.35
N VAL A 68 5.07 -3.10 2.58
CA VAL A 68 5.64 -3.97 3.64
C VAL A 68 5.47 -3.32 5.00
N LEU A 69 5.67 -2.00 5.08
CA LEU A 69 5.58 -1.24 6.32
C LEU A 69 4.13 -1.00 6.74
N SER A 70 3.20 -0.90 5.79
CA SER A 70 1.77 -0.70 6.00
C SER A 70 0.99 -2.01 6.16
N GLY A 71 1.66 -3.11 6.53
CA GLY A 71 1.07 -4.45 6.58
C GLY A 71 -0.26 -4.55 7.36
N HIS A 72 -0.87 -5.73 7.36
CA HIS A 72 -2.25 -5.98 7.80
C HIS A 72 -2.58 -5.69 9.29
N ALA A 73 -1.63 -5.17 10.08
CA ALA A 73 -1.81 -4.89 11.50
C ALA A 73 -1.47 -3.42 11.83
N ASP A 74 -2.20 -2.83 12.77
CA ASP A 74 -1.87 -1.53 13.36
C ASP A 74 -0.65 -1.68 14.27
N HIS A 75 0.50 -1.26 13.76
CA HIS A 75 1.79 -1.35 14.40
C HIS A 75 2.60 -0.08 14.12
N TYR A 76 3.68 0.16 14.87
CA TYR A 76 4.38 1.44 14.85
C TYR A 76 4.82 1.86 13.43
N LEU A 77 5.30 0.90 12.63
CA LEU A 77 5.76 1.15 11.25
C LEU A 77 4.61 1.49 10.29
N SER A 78 3.42 0.91 10.46
CA SER A 78 2.26 1.30 9.62
C SER A 78 1.77 2.69 9.97
N ALA A 79 1.83 3.08 11.25
CA ALA A 79 1.48 4.42 11.69
C ALA A 79 2.47 5.49 11.18
N LEU A 80 3.76 5.15 11.08
CA LEU A 80 4.79 6.00 10.50
C LEU A 80 4.56 6.27 9.01
N VAL A 81 4.31 5.24 8.22
CA VAL A 81 4.21 5.37 6.75
C VAL A 81 2.83 5.85 6.27
N SER A 82 1.77 5.63 7.05
CA SER A 82 0.43 6.15 6.75
C SER A 82 0.29 7.67 6.92
N GLY A 83 1.37 8.38 7.31
CA GLY A 83 1.37 9.83 7.43
C GLY A 83 0.66 10.36 8.67
N ASN A 84 0.17 9.47 9.55
CA ASN A 84 -0.43 9.87 10.83
C ASN A 84 0.62 10.42 11.81
N PHE A 85 1.89 10.05 11.60
CA PHE A 85 3.04 10.65 12.25
C PHE A 85 3.89 11.38 11.22
N ALA A 86 3.55 12.64 10.92
CA ALA A 86 4.41 13.58 10.18
C ALA A 86 5.71 13.96 10.94
N ALA A 87 6.12 13.13 11.92
CA ALA A 87 7.21 13.41 12.83
C ALA A 87 8.46 12.64 12.37
N ALA A 88 9.49 13.41 12.03
CA ALA A 88 10.87 12.98 11.78
C ALA A 88 11.21 12.33 10.43
N ARG A 89 10.68 12.87 9.32
CA ARG A 89 11.42 12.79 8.05
C ARG A 89 12.64 13.72 8.14
N GLU A 90 13.83 13.16 7.92
CA GLU A 90 15.08 13.91 7.85
C GLU A 90 15.17 14.74 6.55
N ALA A 91 16.23 15.54 6.42
CA ALA A 91 16.45 16.36 5.22
C ALA A 91 16.65 15.54 3.93
N ASP A 92 16.97 14.25 4.05
CA ASP A 92 17.12 13.30 2.94
C ASP A 92 15.87 12.42 2.73
N ASP A 93 14.74 12.80 3.33
CA ASP A 93 13.45 12.09 3.26
C ASP A 93 13.45 10.71 3.95
N SER A 94 14.46 10.41 4.76
CA SER A 94 14.51 9.18 5.56
C SER A 94 13.74 9.31 6.88
N LEU A 95 13.18 8.20 7.36
CA LEU A 95 12.47 8.11 8.64
C LEU A 95 13.42 7.67 9.74
N PHE A 96 13.68 8.55 10.72
CA PHE A 96 14.57 8.23 11.84
C PHE A 96 13.87 7.47 12.97
N ILE A 97 14.51 6.40 13.44
CA ILE A 97 14.06 5.55 14.55
C ILE A 97 15.22 5.43 15.54
N ASP A 98 15.03 5.96 16.75
CA ASP A 98 16.01 5.91 17.85
C ASP A 98 16.03 4.52 18.54
N ARG A 99 16.38 3.48 17.79
CA ARG A 99 16.42 2.07 18.24
C ARG A 99 17.66 1.36 17.73
N ASP A 100 17.94 0.20 18.33
CA ASP A 100 19.07 -0.65 17.93
C ASP A 100 18.76 -1.39 16.61
N PRO A 101 19.56 -1.21 15.55
CA PRO A 101 19.32 -1.86 14.27
C PRO A 101 19.60 -3.38 14.26
N GLN A 102 20.27 -3.93 15.28
CA GLN A 102 20.75 -5.30 15.31
C GLN A 102 19.67 -6.33 14.95
N HIS A 103 18.44 -6.13 15.43
CA HIS A 103 17.32 -7.06 15.22
C HIS A 103 16.29 -6.54 14.21
N PHE A 104 16.49 -5.35 13.65
CA PHE A 104 15.52 -4.71 12.74
C PHE A 104 15.38 -5.47 11.41
N ALA A 105 16.44 -6.11 10.93
CA ALA A 105 16.38 -6.97 9.74
C ALA A 105 15.37 -8.13 9.92
N LEU A 106 15.30 -8.72 11.11
CA LEU A 106 14.34 -9.78 11.45
C LEU A 106 12.91 -9.24 11.50
N ILE A 107 12.73 -8.02 12.01
CA ILE A 107 11.43 -7.34 11.98
C ILE A 107 10.96 -7.14 10.54
N LEU A 108 11.83 -6.64 9.66
CA LEU A 108 11.49 -6.46 8.25
C LEU A 108 11.22 -7.78 7.53
N GLN A 109 11.97 -8.84 7.85
CA GLN A 109 11.72 -10.17 7.30
C GLN A 109 10.32 -10.65 7.69
N HIS A 110 9.94 -10.48 8.96
CA HIS A 110 8.61 -10.84 9.45
C HIS A 110 7.50 -10.12 8.68
N LEU A 111 7.70 -8.82 8.41
CA LEU A 111 6.73 -8.03 7.64
C LEU A 111 6.63 -8.45 6.17
N ARG A 112 7.71 -8.97 5.58
CA ARG A 112 7.75 -9.41 4.18
C ARG A 112 7.15 -10.81 3.99
N GLU A 113 7.48 -11.73 4.89
CA GLU A 113 7.21 -13.16 4.73
C GLU A 113 6.11 -13.68 5.67
N GLY A 114 5.71 -12.88 6.67
CA GLY A 114 4.81 -13.29 7.76
C GLY A 114 5.43 -14.28 8.75
N THR A 115 6.68 -14.68 8.53
CA THR A 115 7.44 -15.60 9.39
C THR A 115 8.88 -15.11 9.54
N THR A 116 9.55 -15.49 10.61
CA THR A 116 10.95 -15.13 10.84
C THR A 116 11.64 -16.18 11.67
N SER A 117 12.89 -16.47 11.32
CA SER A 117 13.74 -17.37 12.11
C SER A 117 14.16 -16.67 13.40
N VAL A 118 13.57 -17.10 14.52
CA VAL A 118 13.91 -16.57 15.84
C VAL A 118 15.30 -17.09 16.24
N PRO A 119 16.26 -16.22 16.57
CA PRO A 119 17.63 -16.64 16.86
C PRO A 119 17.69 -17.59 18.05
N HIS A 120 18.61 -18.56 17.98
CA HIS A 120 18.88 -19.49 19.08
C HIS A 120 19.67 -18.79 20.19
N GLY A 121 19.09 -18.74 21.39
CA GLY A 121 19.72 -18.15 22.57
C GLY A 121 18.77 -17.25 23.36
N ALA A 122 18.74 -17.41 24.68
CA ALA A 122 17.84 -16.66 25.55
C ALA A 122 18.07 -15.14 25.50
N ALA A 123 19.34 -14.72 25.35
CA ALA A 123 19.71 -13.31 25.27
C ALA A 123 19.21 -12.65 23.97
N ALA A 124 19.51 -13.25 22.82
CA ALA A 124 19.07 -12.76 21.50
C ALA A 124 17.54 -12.75 21.38
N ARG A 125 16.87 -13.80 21.88
CA ARG A 125 15.40 -13.82 21.97
C ARG A 125 14.84 -12.71 22.86
N GLY A 126 15.51 -12.43 23.98
CA GLY A 126 15.13 -11.35 24.87
C GLY A 126 15.26 -9.97 24.23
N GLN A 127 16.32 -9.75 23.45
CA GLN A 127 16.54 -8.53 22.67
C GLN A 127 15.49 -8.37 21.57
N LEU A 128 15.31 -9.40 20.72
CA LEU A 128 14.29 -9.39 19.66
C LEU A 128 12.88 -9.15 20.21
N ARG A 129 12.54 -9.75 21.37
CA ARG A 129 11.23 -9.52 22.00
C ARG A 129 11.04 -8.06 22.42
N ARG A 130 12.08 -7.38 22.93
CA ARG A 130 11.98 -5.95 23.29
C ARG A 130 11.75 -5.08 22.06
N GLU A 131 12.46 -5.35 20.97
CA GLU A 131 12.25 -4.63 19.71
C GLU A 131 10.86 -4.92 19.13
N ALA A 132 10.46 -6.18 19.06
CA ALA A 132 9.12 -6.55 18.59
C ALA A 132 8.01 -5.92 19.45
N GLN A 133 8.22 -5.77 20.76
CA GLN A 133 7.27 -5.07 21.62
C GLN A 133 7.23 -3.56 21.33
N TYR A 134 8.38 -2.93 21.09
CA TYR A 134 8.44 -1.52 20.70
C TYR A 134 7.70 -1.26 19.39
N TYR A 135 7.89 -2.12 18.39
CA TYR A 135 7.21 -1.98 17.10
C TYR A 135 5.74 -2.43 17.12
N GLY A 136 5.25 -3.03 18.21
CA GLY A 136 3.88 -3.58 18.29
C GLY A 136 3.68 -4.92 17.58
N LEU A 137 4.77 -5.65 17.32
CA LEU A 137 4.83 -6.91 16.57
C LEU A 137 4.97 -8.16 17.45
N SER A 138 5.11 -8.01 18.76
CA SER A 138 5.41 -9.13 19.68
C SER A 138 4.39 -10.27 19.64
N GLU A 139 3.11 -9.97 19.40
CA GLU A 139 2.06 -10.99 19.28
C GLU A 139 2.13 -11.73 17.95
N SER A 140 2.25 -10.99 16.84
CA SER A 140 2.34 -11.56 15.48
C SER A 140 3.57 -12.46 15.28
N MET A 141 4.67 -12.18 16.00
CA MET A 141 5.89 -12.98 15.96
C MET A 141 5.88 -14.15 16.96
N GLY A 142 4.80 -14.33 17.72
CA GLY A 142 4.73 -15.38 18.76
C GLY A 142 5.73 -15.17 19.90
N LEU A 143 6.15 -13.93 20.14
CA LEU A 143 7.12 -13.55 21.19
C LEU A 143 6.43 -13.07 22.47
N SER A 144 5.09 -13.06 22.49
CA SER A 144 4.29 -12.77 23.69
C SER A 144 4.60 -13.76 24.83
N GLY A 145 4.65 -13.25 26.06
CA GLY A 145 5.07 -13.99 27.26
C GLY A 145 4.17 -15.17 27.66
N THR A 146 3.10 -15.44 26.93
CA THR A 146 2.19 -16.56 27.17
C THR A 146 2.31 -17.59 26.05
N ARG A 147 3.06 -18.66 26.35
CA ARG A 147 3.04 -19.99 25.71
C ARG A 147 2.25 -20.10 24.40
N THR A 148 2.95 -20.09 23.26
CA THR A 148 2.63 -21.04 22.18
C THR A 148 3.93 -21.50 21.54
N CYS A 149 4.30 -22.74 21.88
CA CYS A 149 5.21 -23.55 21.10
C CYS A 149 4.52 -23.83 19.76
N LEU A 150 4.99 -23.21 18.67
CA LEU A 150 4.94 -23.85 17.36
C LEU A 150 6.40 -24.09 16.95
N PHE A 151 7.00 -25.08 17.62
CA PHE A 151 8.11 -25.80 17.03
C PHE A 151 7.53 -26.59 15.87
N VAL A 152 7.83 -26.18 14.64
CA VAL A 152 7.81 -27.10 13.51
C VAL A 152 9.19 -27.74 13.48
N GLU A 153 9.35 -28.85 14.20
CA GLU A 153 10.43 -29.78 13.88
C GLU A 153 9.96 -30.61 12.67
N GLY A 154 10.66 -30.43 11.55
CA GLY A 154 10.53 -31.31 10.39
C GLY A 154 11.28 -32.63 10.61
N PRO A 155 10.99 -33.66 9.78
CA PRO A 155 11.37 -35.06 10.02
C PRO A 155 12.88 -35.33 9.94
#